data_AF-W6W1U9-F1
#
_entry.id   AF-W6W1U9-F1
#
_cell.length_a   1.000
_cell.length_b   1.000
_cell.length_c   1.000
_cell.angle_alpha   90.00
_cell.angle_beta   90.00
_cell.angle_gamma   90.00
#
_symmetry.space_group_name_H-M   'P 1'
#
loop_
_entity.id
_entity.type
_entity.pdbx_description
1 polymer ?
#
loop_
_entity_poly.entity_id
_entity_poly.type
_entity_poly.pdbx_seq_one_letter_code
_entity_poly.pdbx_strand_id
1 'polypeptide(L)' 'MTLEPRTASPILKALFTEMGARKISLKAMAFRINRHFNAVRHWRHGYRSPSIMDVEEMANELGYRLVLEPIEKGKKK' A
#
# COMPACT_ATOMS: atom_id res chain seq x y z
N MET A 1 15.66 7.02 -9.21
CA MET A 1 14.59 6.59 -10.13
C MET A 1 13.54 5.81 -9.34
N THR A 2 12.46 6.46 -8.91
CA THR A 2 11.30 5.78 -8.32
C THR A 2 10.41 5.29 -9.47
N LEU A 3 10.55 4.01 -9.84
CA LEU A 3 9.65 3.37 -10.80
C LEU A 3 8.22 3.38 -10.25
N GLU A 4 7.26 3.90 -11.00
CA GLU A 4 5.84 3.89 -10.66
C GLU A 4 5.37 2.49 -10.20
N PRO A 5 4.56 2.39 -9.13
CA PRO A 5 3.98 1.11 -8.70
C PRO A 5 3.11 0.51 -9.82
N ARG A 6 3.31 -0.78 -10.14
CA ARG A 6 2.56 -1.49 -11.21
C ARG A 6 1.31 -2.19 -10.73
N THR A 7 1.03 -2.14 -9.44
CA THR A 7 -0.19 -2.69 -8.84
C THR A 7 -1.45 -2.02 -9.40
N ALA A 8 -2.52 -2.80 -9.59
CA ALA A 8 -3.80 -2.28 -10.06
C ALA A 8 -4.59 -1.57 -8.94
N SER A 9 -4.30 -1.87 -7.66
CA SER A 9 -5.01 -1.28 -6.52
C SER A 9 -4.64 0.19 -6.32
N PRO A 10 -5.61 1.13 -6.35
CA PRO A 10 -5.34 2.55 -6.09
C PRO A 10 -4.75 2.81 -4.70
N ILE A 11 -5.21 2.06 -3.69
CA ILE A 11 -4.71 2.15 -2.31
C ILE A 11 -3.23 1.76 -2.26
N LEU A 12 -2.85 0.66 -2.90
CA LEU A 12 -1.44 0.24 -2.92
C LEU A 12 -0.56 1.20 -3.71
N LYS A 13 -1.07 1.79 -4.81
CA LYS A 13 -0.35 2.86 -5.51
C LYS A 13 -0.06 4.02 -4.57
N ALA A 14 -1.08 4.50 -3.84
CA ALA A 14 -0.91 5.59 -2.88
C ALA A 14 0.14 5.26 -1.81
N LEU A 15 0.08 4.07 -1.21
CA LEU A 15 1.06 3.64 -0.19
C LEU A 15 2.49 3.58 -0.76
N PHE A 16 2.70 3.00 -1.95
CA PHE A 16 4.03 2.90 -2.53
C PHE A 16 4.57 4.24 -3.04
N THR A 17 3.71 5.12 -3.52
CA THR A 17 4.08 6.50 -3.87
C THR A 17 4.52 7.26 -2.63
N GLU A 18 3.78 7.14 -1.54
CA GLU A 18 4.13 7.76 -0.25
C GLU A 18 5.44 7.22 0.31
N MET A 19 5.67 5.90 0.23
CA MET A 19 6.97 5.32 0.56
C MET A 19 8.10 5.94 -0.26
N GLY A 20 7.86 6.15 -1.57
CA GLY A 20 8.80 6.82 -2.47
C GLY A 20 9.13 8.24 -2.03
N ALA A 21 8.11 9.04 -1.69
CA ALA A 21 8.26 10.39 -1.19
C ALA A 21 9.08 10.45 0.11
N ARG A 22 8.87 9.48 1.01
CA ARG A 22 9.59 9.35 2.29
C ARG A 22 10.93 8.62 2.20
N LYS A 23 11.36 8.22 1.00
CA LYS A 23 12.58 7.42 0.75
C LYS A 23 12.62 6.11 1.56
N ILE A 24 11.47 5.52 1.86
CA ILE A 24 11.37 4.23 2.53
C ILE A 24 11.52 3.13 1.48
N SER A 25 12.56 2.32 1.61
CA SER A 25 12.79 1.19 0.71
C SER A 25 11.77 0.07 0.96
N LEU A 26 11.53 -0.78 -0.05
CA LEU A 26 10.67 -1.97 0.11
C LEU A 26 11.21 -2.93 1.18
N LYS A 27 12.53 -3.03 1.34
CA LYS A 27 13.16 -3.85 2.37
C LYS A 27 12.90 -3.29 3.76
N ALA A 28 13.00 -1.97 3.93
CA ALA A 28 12.70 -1.30 5.19
C ALA A 28 11.23 -1.45 5.57
N MET A 29 10.31 -1.24 4.63
CA MET A 29 8.87 -1.45 4.86
C MET A 29 8.59 -2.91 5.23
N ALA A 30 9.10 -3.87 4.45
CA ALA A 30 8.91 -5.29 4.72
C ALA A 30 9.39 -5.68 6.13
N PHE A 31 10.54 -5.16 6.56
CA PHE A 31 11.04 -5.36 7.92
C PHE A 31 10.09 -4.80 8.98
N ARG A 32 9.59 -3.58 8.79
CA ARG A 32 8.70 -2.90 9.75
C ARG A 32 7.36 -3.60 9.94
N ILE A 33 6.77 -4.13 8.86
CA ILE A 33 5.49 -4.87 8.92
C ILE A 33 5.68 -6.38 9.14
N ASN A 34 6.90 -6.82 9.48
CA ASN A 34 7.23 -8.24 9.66
C ASN A 34 6.78 -9.14 8.48
N ARG A 35 7.19 -8.76 7.27
CA ARG A 35 6.95 -9.53 6.04
C ARG A 35 8.23 -9.75 5.26
N HIS A 36 8.21 -10.79 4.43
CA HIS A 36 9.32 -11.06 3.54
C HIS A 36 9.41 -9.99 2.44
N PHE A 37 10.63 -9.55 2.09
CA PHE A 37 10.86 -8.55 1.04
C PHE A 37 10.16 -8.89 -0.29
N ASN A 38 10.21 -10.16 -0.71
CA ASN A 38 9.55 -10.61 -1.94
C ASN A 38 8.03 -10.43 -1.91
N ALA A 39 7.38 -10.50 -0.74
CA ALA A 39 5.94 -10.26 -0.64
C ALA A 39 5.63 -8.81 -1.03
N VAL A 40 6.29 -7.85 -0.37
CA VAL A 40 6.11 -6.41 -0.65
C VAL A 40 6.50 -6.04 -2.09
N ARG A 41 7.57 -6.67 -2.62
CA ARG A 41 7.95 -6.54 -4.03
C ARG A 41 6.86 -7.06 -4.97
N HIS A 42 6.29 -8.23 -4.71
CA HIS A 42 5.21 -8.78 -5.50
C HIS A 42 3.95 -7.91 -5.45
N TRP A 43 3.62 -7.33 -4.30
CA TRP A 43 2.51 -6.40 -4.16
C TRP A 43 2.71 -5.13 -5.00
N ARG A 44 3.92 -4.55 -4.99
CA ARG A 44 4.27 -3.38 -5.82
C ARG A 44 4.14 -3.67 -7.31
N HIS A 45 4.51 -4.89 -7.73
CA HIS A 45 4.44 -5.29 -9.13
C HIS A 45 3.09 -5.88 -9.55
N GLY A 46 2.14 -6.04 -8.62
CA GLY A 46 0.82 -6.60 -8.89
C GLY A 46 0.80 -8.12 -9.09
N TYR A 47 1.87 -8.84 -8.76
CA TYR A 47 1.92 -10.30 -8.88
C TYR A 47 1.08 -11.02 -7.83
N ARG A 48 0.89 -10.39 -6.67
CA ARG A 48 0.05 -10.88 -5.56
C ARG A 48 -0.61 -9.70 -4.88
N SER A 49 -1.72 -9.97 -4.20
CA SER A 49 -2.40 -8.99 -3.36
C SER A 49 -2.00 -9.18 -1.89
N PRO A 50 -1.76 -8.09 -1.13
CA PRO A 50 -1.69 -8.14 0.32
C PRO A 50 -3.07 -8.44 0.92
N SER A 51 -3.08 -8.92 2.16
CA SER A 51 -4.29 -8.96 2.98
C SER A 51 -4.66 -7.56 3.48
N ILE A 52 -5.87 -7.39 4.00
CA ILE A 52 -6.28 -6.10 4.60
C ILE A 52 -5.40 -5.71 5.79
N MET A 53 -4.96 -6.69 6.59
CA MET A 53 -4.06 -6.46 7.73
C MET A 53 -2.70 -5.94 7.25
N ASP A 54 -2.16 -6.49 6.16
CA ASP A 54 -0.91 -5.99 5.59
C ASP A 54 -1.04 -4.53 5.11
N VAL A 55 -2.18 -4.18 4.53
CA VAL A 55 -2.45 -2.80 4.07
C VAL A 55 -2.56 -1.85 5.26
N GLU A 56 -3.24 -2.26 6.32
CA GLU A 56 -3.37 -1.49 7.56
C GLU A 56 -2.01 -1.29 8.25
N GLU A 57 -1.20 -2.34 8.38
CA GLU A 57 0.15 -2.28 8.94
C GLU A 57 1.04 -1.32 8.12
N MET A 58 1.01 -1.42 6.79
CA MET A 58 1.74 -0.50 5.91
C MET A 58 1.28 0.95 6.07
N ALA A 59 -0.03 1.18 6.19
CA ALA A 59 -0.58 2.52 6.40
C ALA A 59 -0.11 3.10 7.74
N ASN A 60 -0.17 2.30 8.81
CA ASN A 60 0.25 2.69 10.15
C ASN A 60 1.75 3.06 10.20
N GLU A 61 2.61 2.29 9.53
CA GLU A 61 4.05 2.61 9.39
C GLU A 61 4.32 3.91 8.64
N LEU A 62 3.36 4.35 7.83
CA LEU A 62 3.39 5.64 7.14
C LEU A 62 2.62 6.73 7.93
N GLY A 63 2.16 6.45 9.14
CA GLY A 63 1.41 7.40 9.97
C GLY A 63 -0.01 7.69 9.46
N TYR A 64 -0.57 6.79 8.65
CA TYR A 64 -1.96 6.85 8.20
C TYR A 64 -2.82 5.83 8.94
N ARG A 65 -4.10 6.14 9.09
CA ARG A 65 -5.11 5.20 9.58
C ARG A 65 -5.95 4.71 8.41
N LEU A 66 -6.16 3.40 8.33
CA LEU A 66 -7.14 2.83 7.41
C LEU A 66 -8.54 3.02 8.01
N VAL A 67 -9.47 3.57 7.25
CA VAL A 67 -10.84 3.85 7.69
C VAL A 67 -11.85 3.30 6.70
N LEU A 68 -13.05 2.97 7.19
CA LEU A 68 -14.19 2.70 6.33
C LEU A 68 -14.87 4.03 6.02
N GLU A 69 -14.87 4.40 4.74
CA GLU A 69 -15.62 5.53 4.24
C GLU A 69 -16.88 5.03 3.52
N PRO A 70 -18.08 5.51 3.87
CA PRO A 70 -19.29 5.13 3.18
C PRO A 70 -19.23 5.60 1.73
N ILE A 71 -19.42 4.66 0.79
CA ILE A 71 -19.57 5.02 -0.62
C ILE A 71 -21.00 5.54 -0.77
N GLU A 72 -21.15 6.85 -0.95
CA GLU A 72 -22.41 7.44 -1.39
C GLU A 72 -22.72 6.91 -2.80
N LYS A 73 -23.45 5.79 -2.86
CA LYS A 73 -24.11 5.38 -4.10
C LYS A 73 -25.13 6.48 -4.37
N GLY A 74 -24.76 7.40 -5.26
CA GLY A 74 -25.56 8.58 -5.56
C GLY A 74 -27.04 8.22 -5.62
N LYS A 75 -27.85 8.89 -4.78
CA LYS A 75 -29.28 8.97 -5.06
C LYS A 75 -29.38 9.46 -6.49
N LYS A 76 -29.76 8.58 -7.42
CA LYS A 76 -30.24 9.00 -8.74
C LYS A 76 -31.35 10.01 -8.45
N LYS A 77 -31.07 11.29 -8.69
CA LYS A 77 -32.13 12.29 -8.83
C LYS A 77 -32.88 12.01 -10.12
#